data_AF-A0A5C7H6R1-F1
#
_entry.id   AF-A0A5C7H6R1-F1
#
_cell.length_a   1.000
_cell.length_b   1.000
_cell.length_c   1.000
_cell.angle_alpha   90.00
_cell.angle_beta   90.00
_cell.angle_gamma   90.00
#
_symmetry.space_group_name_H-M   'P 1'
#
loop_
_entity.id
_entity.type
_entity.pdbx_description
1 polymer ?
#
loop_
_entity_poly.entity_id
_entity_poly.type
_entity_poly.pdbx_seq_one_letter_code
_entity_poly.pdbx_strand_id
1 'polypeptide(L)'
;MMDIRTFRYVTHVLWILSACLQLLPPEQLEYLDVRVNGESESPVKKVVYMSDNSIPYVEANATISRQRSEGTRFNLFTGNQTFDQRQKSFKVNETAEVHCGFYNENGGFRISDEDKSYMQNCQVVVSTCAFGGGDNLYQPIGMSEASLRKVCYVAFWDEITLAAQRSEGRIVGDDGFIGKWRIVVVQELPFSDQRLNGKIPKMLAHRLFPNSKYSIWVDSKSQFRRDPLGVLEALLWRTNSVLAISEHGARSSVYDEAKAVVHKHKATPEEVEVQLTQYHLDGLPEDKRFNGKKALNEASVIVRKHAPLTNLFMCLWFNEVVRFTSRDQLSFPYVLWRLKVLKNINMFPVCTRKDLVNSMGHIRKPKPLLS
;
A
#
# COMPACT_ATOMS: atom_id res chain seq x y z
N MET A 1 -15.27 -55.48 -48.75
CA MET A 1 -14.37 -54.32 -48.79
C MET A 1 -15.23 -53.10 -49.10
N MET A 2 -15.74 -52.44 -48.06
CA MET A 2 -16.67 -51.33 -48.18
C MET A 2 -16.36 -50.34 -47.05
N ASP A 3 -16.09 -49.11 -47.47
CA ASP A 3 -15.57 -47.97 -46.72
C ASP A 3 -16.70 -47.34 -45.86
N ILE A 4 -16.47 -47.17 -44.56
CA ILE A 4 -17.34 -46.39 -43.67
C ILE A 4 -16.48 -45.32 -42.99
N ARG A 5 -16.37 -44.17 -43.64
CA ARG A 5 -15.85 -42.95 -43.01
C ARG A 5 -16.84 -42.47 -41.95
N THR A 6 -16.46 -42.68 -40.69
CA THR A 6 -17.17 -42.12 -39.54
C THR A 6 -16.76 -40.65 -39.40
N PHE A 7 -17.64 -39.72 -39.78
CA PHE A 7 -17.48 -38.29 -39.47
C PHE A 7 -17.63 -38.09 -37.96
N ARG A 8 -16.52 -37.96 -37.24
CA ARG A 8 -16.52 -37.41 -35.88
C ARG A 8 -16.58 -35.89 -35.98
N TYR A 9 -17.74 -35.31 -35.69
CA TYR A 9 -17.85 -33.90 -35.35
C TYR A 9 -17.06 -33.66 -34.05
N VAL A 10 -15.88 -33.06 -34.18
CA VAL A 10 -15.15 -32.51 -33.03
C VAL A 10 -15.78 -31.17 -32.73
N THR A 11 -16.66 -31.13 -31.74
CA THR A 11 -17.09 -29.87 -31.13
C THR A 11 -15.89 -29.26 -30.42
N HIS A 12 -15.24 -28.29 -31.08
CA HIS A 12 -14.31 -27.38 -30.41
C HIS A 12 -15.10 -26.53 -29.42
N VAL A 13 -15.25 -27.02 -28.19
CA VAL A 13 -15.60 -26.17 -27.06
C VAL A 13 -14.39 -25.28 -26.81
N LEU A 14 -14.40 -24.07 -27.38
CA LEU A 14 -13.53 -23.00 -26.91
C LEU A 14 -13.92 -22.75 -25.45
N TRP A 15 -13.12 -23.28 -24.54
CA TRP A 15 -13.12 -22.82 -23.16
C TRP A 15 -12.64 -21.37 -23.18
N ILE A 16 -13.58 -20.43 -23.27
CA ILE A 16 -13.32 -19.03 -22.93
C ILE A 16 -12.90 -19.08 -21.46
N LEU A 17 -11.60 -18.96 -21.19
CA LEU A 17 -11.08 -18.78 -19.84
C LEU A 17 -11.80 -17.56 -19.25
N SER A 18 -12.73 -17.81 -18.33
CA SER A 18 -13.40 -16.75 -17.61
C SER A 18 -12.38 -15.98 -16.79
N ALA A 19 -12.50 -14.64 -16.78
CA ALA A 19 -11.64 -13.81 -15.94
C ALA A 19 -11.79 -14.20 -14.47
N CYS A 20 -10.70 -14.19 -13.71
CA CYS A 20 -10.71 -14.49 -12.28
C CYS A 20 -11.39 -13.36 -11.48
N LEU A 21 -11.29 -12.12 -11.97
CA LEU A 21 -12.04 -10.97 -11.45
C LEU A 21 -13.27 -10.68 -12.31
N GLN A 22 -14.46 -10.90 -11.75
CA GLN A 22 -15.73 -10.53 -12.36
C GLN A 22 -16.13 -9.12 -11.92
N LEU A 23 -16.14 -8.18 -12.86
CA LEU A 23 -16.58 -6.80 -12.66
C LEU A 23 -18.02 -6.62 -13.14
N LEU A 24 -18.70 -5.57 -12.66
CA LEU A 24 -19.95 -5.14 -13.26
C LEU A 24 -19.76 -4.75 -14.74
N PRO A 25 -20.80 -4.93 -15.59
CA PRO A 25 -20.78 -4.44 -16.96
C PRO A 25 -20.52 -2.92 -17.02
N PRO A 26 -19.85 -2.40 -18.07
CA PRO A 26 -19.55 -0.98 -18.21
C PRO A 26 -20.77 -0.08 -18.05
N GLU A 27 -21.93 -0.50 -18.56
CA GLU A 27 -23.18 0.27 -18.48
C GLU A 27 -23.63 0.48 -17.03
N GLN A 28 -23.36 -0.48 -16.14
CA GLN A 28 -23.69 -0.37 -14.72
C GLN A 28 -22.66 0.46 -13.95
N LEU A 29 -21.39 0.44 -14.38
CA LEU A 29 -20.33 1.25 -13.77
C LEU A 29 -20.58 2.75 -13.95
N GLU A 30 -21.19 3.16 -15.06
CA GLU A 30 -21.51 4.56 -15.33
C GLU A 30 -22.46 5.19 -14.30
N TYR A 31 -23.37 4.38 -13.75
CA TYR A 31 -24.34 4.80 -12.73
C TYR A 31 -23.90 4.45 -11.31
N LEU A 32 -22.71 3.87 -11.14
CA LEU A 32 -22.24 3.44 -9.83
C LEU A 32 -21.75 4.63 -9.01
N ASP A 33 -22.40 4.87 -7.87
CA ASP A 33 -21.98 5.89 -6.92
C ASP A 33 -21.07 5.34 -5.82
N VAL A 34 -20.20 6.23 -5.33
CA VAL A 34 -19.29 5.91 -4.23
C VAL A 34 -20.13 5.70 -2.97
N ARG A 35 -20.17 4.46 -2.47
CA ARG A 35 -20.97 4.13 -1.29
C ARG A 35 -20.47 4.91 -0.07
N VAL A 36 -21.35 5.69 0.54
CA VAL A 36 -21.17 6.24 1.88
C VAL A 36 -21.87 5.30 2.86
N ASN A 37 -21.28 4.12 3.10
CA ASN A 37 -21.87 3.20 4.09
C ASN A 37 -21.68 3.75 5.51
N GLY A 38 -22.76 3.71 6.30
CA GLY A 38 -22.81 4.07 7.72
C GLY A 38 -21.82 3.29 8.59
N GLU A 39 -21.65 3.75 9.82
CA GLU A 39 -20.70 3.18 10.78
C GLU A 39 -20.91 1.67 10.91
N SER A 40 -19.89 0.88 10.55
CA SER A 40 -19.84 -0.52 11.00
C SER A 40 -19.55 -0.52 12.49
N GLU A 41 -20.14 -1.44 13.25
CA GLU A 41 -19.67 -1.75 14.60
C GLU A 41 -18.17 -2.09 14.54
N SER A 42 -17.34 -1.14 14.96
CA SER A 42 -15.90 -1.26 15.00
C SER A 42 -15.46 -0.94 16.42
N PRO A 43 -14.56 -1.75 17.02
CA PRO A 43 -14.05 -1.49 18.35
C PRO A 43 -13.18 -0.22 18.40
N VAL A 44 -12.76 0.31 17.25
CA VAL A 44 -12.06 1.60 17.13
C VAL A 44 -13.00 2.58 16.45
N LYS A 45 -13.36 3.64 17.16
CA LYS A 45 -14.21 4.74 16.68
C LYS A 45 -13.37 5.92 16.20
N LYS A 46 -12.19 6.13 16.79
CA LYS A 46 -11.29 7.23 16.45
C LYS A 46 -9.83 6.78 16.50
N VAL A 47 -9.03 7.31 15.57
CA VAL A 47 -7.56 7.19 15.62
C VAL A 47 -6.98 8.58 15.84
N VAL A 48 -6.12 8.72 16.84
CA VAL A 48 -5.34 9.92 17.13
C VAL A 48 -3.91 9.64 16.69
N TYR A 49 -3.40 10.46 15.79
CA TYR A 49 -2.03 10.35 15.31
C TYR A 49 -1.11 11.15 16.24
N MET A 50 -0.10 10.51 16.80
CA MET A 50 0.86 11.17 17.68
C MET A 50 1.67 12.23 16.92
N SER A 51 1.96 13.34 17.60
CA SER A 51 2.84 14.40 17.12
C SER A 51 3.77 14.87 18.24
N ASP A 52 4.81 15.62 17.90
CA ASP A 52 5.70 16.23 18.89
C ASP A 52 5.01 17.21 19.85
N ASN A 53 3.93 17.85 19.42
CA ASN A 53 3.09 18.72 20.26
C ASN A 53 2.28 17.98 21.33
N SER A 54 2.17 16.64 21.28
CA SER A 54 1.40 15.87 22.27
C SER A 54 2.17 15.50 23.54
N ILE A 55 3.42 15.96 23.69
CA ILE A 55 4.23 15.77 24.91
C ILE A 55 4.21 17.09 25.70
N PRO A 56 3.63 17.14 26.92
CA PRO A 56 3.79 18.30 27.79
C PRO A 56 5.27 18.55 28.04
N TYR A 57 5.70 19.80 27.86
CA TYR A 57 7.03 20.29 28.26
C TYR A 57 7.28 19.98 29.74
N VAL A 58 7.80 18.80 30.03
CA VAL A 58 8.52 18.51 31.26
C VAL A 58 9.98 18.51 30.86
N GLU A 59 10.72 19.45 31.42
CA GLU A 59 12.15 19.73 31.24
C GLU A 59 12.96 18.48 30.88
N ALA A 60 13.11 18.23 29.59
CA ALA A 60 14.25 17.52 29.07
C ALA A 60 15.13 18.58 28.42
N ASN A 61 16.00 19.19 29.23
CA ASN A 61 17.30 19.69 28.77
C ASN A 61 18.14 18.51 28.26
N ALA A 62 17.62 17.79 27.28
CA ALA A 62 18.39 16.98 26.38
C ALA A 62 18.32 17.76 25.07
N THR A 63 19.37 18.54 24.82
CA THR A 63 19.88 18.77 23.47
C THR A 63 19.50 17.53 22.65
N ILE A 64 18.48 17.63 21.79
CA ILE A 64 18.20 16.57 20.82
C ILE A 64 19.45 16.58 19.97
N SER A 65 20.38 15.73 20.36
CA SER A 65 21.64 15.57 19.69
C SER A 65 21.26 15.31 18.24
N ARG A 66 21.63 16.24 17.37
CA ARG A 66 21.64 16.07 15.92
C ARG A 66 22.58 14.94 15.49
N GLN A 67 23.02 14.07 16.39
CA GLN A 67 23.50 12.75 16.07
C GLN A 67 22.32 11.94 15.56
N ARG A 68 22.22 11.85 14.23
CA ARG A 68 21.73 10.62 13.58
C ARG A 68 22.40 9.48 14.35
N SER A 69 21.68 8.77 15.21
CA SER A 69 22.22 7.53 15.76
C SER A 69 22.41 6.63 14.54
N GLU A 70 23.66 6.42 14.13
CA GLU A 70 23.99 5.55 13.01
C GLU A 70 23.31 4.20 13.25
N GLY A 71 22.26 3.91 12.48
CA GLY A 71 21.52 2.65 12.55
C GLY A 71 20.01 2.73 12.84
N THR A 72 19.45 3.84 13.36
CA THR A 72 17.97 3.91 13.55
C THR A 72 17.28 4.55 12.34
N ARG A 73 16.14 3.96 11.94
CA ARG A 73 15.28 4.50 10.88
C ARG A 73 14.26 5.52 11.40
N PHE A 74 14.28 5.80 12.71
CA PHE A 74 13.43 6.81 13.32
C PHE A 74 13.99 8.21 13.07
N ASN A 75 13.10 9.15 12.83
CA ASN A 75 13.41 10.52 12.44
C ASN A 75 12.24 11.44 12.80
N LEU A 76 12.36 12.72 12.47
CA LEU A 76 11.29 13.70 12.69
C LEU A 76 9.98 13.35 11.95
N PHE A 77 10.04 12.59 10.84
CA PHE A 77 8.83 12.12 10.15
C PHE A 77 8.05 11.09 10.98
N THR A 78 8.76 10.15 11.61
CA THR A 78 8.14 8.99 12.27
C THR A 78 7.96 9.18 13.78
N GLY A 79 8.74 10.08 14.38
CA GLY A 79 8.95 10.11 15.82
C GLY A 79 9.79 8.92 16.29
N ASN A 80 10.22 8.94 17.55
CA ASN A 80 10.97 7.84 18.14
C ASN A 80 10.02 6.97 18.98
N GLN A 81 9.40 5.97 18.34
CA GLN A 81 8.50 5.05 19.04
C GLN A 81 9.30 4.06 19.90
N THR A 82 9.06 4.05 21.21
CA THR A 82 9.60 3.05 22.14
C THR A 82 8.93 1.68 21.98
N PHE A 83 9.54 0.61 22.51
CA PHE A 83 8.89 -0.71 22.53
C PHE A 83 7.62 -0.72 23.39
N ASP A 84 7.57 0.05 24.48
CA ASP A 84 6.35 0.17 25.29
C ASP A 84 5.21 0.85 24.52
N GLN A 85 5.52 1.94 23.80
CA GLN A 85 4.54 2.59 22.90
C GLN A 85 4.10 1.65 21.78
N ARG A 86 5.02 0.86 21.20
CA ARG A 86 4.68 -0.18 20.24
C ARG A 86 3.68 -1.18 20.84
N GLN A 87 3.95 -1.73 22.01
CA GLN A 87 3.05 -2.70 22.65
C GLN A 87 1.69 -2.08 22.99
N LYS A 88 1.66 -0.85 23.50
CA LYS A 88 0.42 -0.10 23.78
C LYS A 88 -0.41 0.14 22.51
N SER A 89 0.24 0.43 21.38
CA SER A 89 -0.44 0.73 20.11
C SER A 89 -1.24 -0.44 19.50
N PHE A 90 -0.97 -1.68 19.93
CA PHE A 90 -1.75 -2.86 19.55
C PHE A 90 -2.94 -3.12 20.48
N LYS A 91 -3.09 -2.38 21.58
CA LYS A 91 -4.26 -2.48 22.47
C LYS A 91 -5.41 -1.71 21.84
N VAL A 92 -6.51 -2.42 21.58
CA VAL A 92 -7.67 -1.89 20.87
C VAL A 92 -8.63 -1.25 21.87
N ASN A 93 -8.78 0.06 21.79
CA ASN A 93 -9.75 0.86 22.53
C ASN A 93 -10.61 1.67 21.52
N GLU A 94 -11.70 2.27 21.99
CA GLU A 94 -12.54 3.14 21.14
C GLU A 94 -11.76 4.29 20.50
N THR A 95 -10.81 4.86 21.24
CA THR A 95 -9.82 5.80 20.73
C THR A 95 -8.44 5.17 20.76
N ALA A 96 -7.84 4.99 19.59
CA ALA A 96 -6.49 4.43 19.44
C ALA A 96 -5.49 5.55 19.16
N GLU A 97 -4.44 5.65 19.96
CA GLU A 97 -3.34 6.59 19.77
C GLU A 97 -2.13 5.86 19.16
N VAL A 98 -1.58 6.38 18.07
CA VAL A 98 -0.56 5.67 17.29
C VAL A 98 0.39 6.61 16.54
N HIS A 99 1.67 6.26 16.47
CA HIS A 99 2.61 6.85 15.50
C HIS A 99 2.17 6.48 14.08
N CYS A 100 2.16 7.42 13.13
CA CYS A 100 1.68 7.11 11.78
C CYS A 100 2.30 8.01 10.70
N GLY A 101 3.60 8.31 10.83
CA GLY A 101 4.26 9.33 10.01
C GLY A 101 3.75 10.75 10.31
N PHE A 102 4.35 11.75 9.67
CA PHE A 102 4.06 13.17 9.88
C PHE A 102 4.02 13.57 11.37
N TYR A 103 5.00 13.06 12.14
CA TYR A 103 5.08 13.29 13.59
C TYR A 103 5.48 14.74 13.91
N ASN A 104 6.40 15.31 13.14
CA ASN A 104 6.83 16.70 13.22
C ASN A 104 6.68 17.35 11.83
N GLU A 105 6.30 18.63 11.78
CA GLU A 105 6.09 19.40 10.55
C GLU A 105 7.37 19.53 9.69
N ASN A 106 8.54 19.54 10.32
CA ASN A 106 9.85 19.53 9.70
C ASN A 106 10.37 18.10 9.46
N GLY A 107 9.49 17.10 9.53
CA GLY A 107 9.81 15.70 9.28
C GLY A 107 10.12 15.36 7.82
N GLY A 108 9.85 16.26 6.88
CA GLY A 108 10.00 16.02 5.45
C GLY A 108 8.72 15.47 4.80
N PHE A 109 8.86 14.87 3.62
CA PHE A 109 7.76 14.49 2.73
C PHE A 109 6.88 15.71 2.38
N ARG A 110 7.52 16.80 1.97
CA ARG A 110 6.84 18.06 1.66
C ARG A 110 6.14 17.97 0.30
N ILE A 111 4.90 18.44 0.28
CA ILE A 111 4.03 18.51 -0.90
C ILE A 111 3.58 19.96 -1.04
N SER A 112 3.44 20.44 -2.28
CA SER A 112 2.95 21.79 -2.57
C SER A 112 1.53 22.00 -2.02
N ASP A 113 1.15 23.23 -1.67
CA ASP A 113 -0.20 23.50 -1.16
C ASP A 113 -1.27 23.30 -2.23
N GLU A 114 -0.92 23.50 -3.51
CA GLU A 114 -1.77 23.18 -4.65
C GLU A 114 -2.08 21.68 -4.71
N ASP A 115 -1.05 20.81 -4.60
CA ASP A 115 -1.24 19.36 -4.59
C ASP A 115 -1.98 18.90 -3.34
N LYS A 116 -1.72 19.49 -2.16
CA LYS A 116 -2.49 19.20 -0.95
C LYS A 116 -3.98 19.51 -1.16
N SER A 117 -4.29 20.67 -1.75
CA SER A 117 -5.67 21.07 -2.06
C SER A 117 -6.33 20.10 -3.04
N TYR A 118 -5.63 19.70 -4.12
CA TYR A 118 -6.12 18.69 -5.04
C TYR A 118 -6.41 17.36 -4.32
N MET A 119 -5.46 16.88 -3.51
CA MET A 119 -5.57 15.62 -2.78
C MET A 119 -6.67 15.63 -1.71
N GLN A 120 -6.95 16.79 -1.09
CA GLN A 120 -8.06 16.97 -0.16
C GLN A 120 -9.43 16.82 -0.80
N ASN A 121 -9.56 17.08 -2.11
CA ASN A 121 -10.84 16.96 -2.82
C ASN A 121 -11.14 15.54 -3.33
N CYS A 122 -10.18 14.61 -3.21
CA CYS A 122 -10.34 13.25 -3.69
C CYS A 122 -11.21 12.41 -2.75
N GLN A 123 -12.37 11.94 -3.23
CA GLN A 123 -13.22 10.98 -2.51
C GLN A 123 -12.76 9.53 -2.72
N VAL A 124 -12.26 9.22 -3.91
CA VAL A 124 -11.64 7.94 -4.25
C VAL A 124 -10.33 8.23 -4.96
N VAL A 125 -9.28 7.48 -4.62
CA VAL A 125 -7.96 7.67 -5.24
C VAL A 125 -7.33 6.37 -5.70
N VAL A 126 -6.81 6.35 -6.92
CA VAL A 126 -5.82 5.39 -7.38
C VAL A 126 -4.45 6.07 -7.26
N SER A 127 -3.50 5.43 -6.61
CA SER A 127 -2.18 6.01 -6.36
C SER A 127 -1.04 5.05 -6.66
N THR A 128 0.07 5.63 -7.11
CA THR A 128 1.35 4.95 -7.32
C THR A 128 2.49 5.87 -6.88
N CYS A 129 3.73 5.37 -6.77
CA CYS A 129 4.90 6.21 -6.58
C CYS A 129 6.12 5.64 -7.28
N ALA A 130 7.01 6.54 -7.70
CA ALA A 130 8.36 6.18 -8.09
C ALA A 130 9.32 7.20 -7.48
N PHE A 131 10.27 6.71 -6.68
CA PHE A 131 11.33 7.53 -6.09
C PHE A 131 12.68 7.00 -6.54
N GLY A 132 13.63 7.88 -6.84
CA GLY A 132 14.94 7.54 -7.37
C GLY A 132 14.97 7.13 -8.85
N GLY A 133 13.89 7.33 -9.61
CA GLY A 133 13.86 7.17 -11.07
C GLY A 133 13.95 5.73 -11.61
N GLY A 134 13.53 4.73 -10.82
CA GLY A 134 13.67 3.32 -11.18
C GLY A 134 12.63 2.77 -12.16
N ASP A 135 11.43 3.36 -12.20
CA ASP A 135 10.25 2.84 -12.92
C ASP A 135 9.62 3.91 -13.82
N ASN A 136 8.95 3.47 -14.89
CA ASN A 136 8.17 4.35 -15.78
C ASN A 136 6.73 4.53 -15.30
N LEU A 137 6.11 5.60 -15.81
CA LEU A 137 4.70 5.88 -15.59
C LEU A 137 3.82 5.21 -16.65
N TYR A 138 3.14 4.14 -16.26
CA TYR A 138 2.17 3.49 -17.12
C TYR A 138 0.78 4.09 -16.93
N GLN A 139 0.12 4.47 -18.03
CA GLN A 139 -1.23 5.03 -17.99
C GLN A 139 -2.25 3.95 -17.57
N PRO A 140 -3.22 4.27 -16.69
CA PRO A 140 -4.34 3.39 -16.41
C PRO A 140 -5.17 3.16 -17.68
N ILE A 141 -5.57 1.91 -17.89
CA ILE A 141 -6.39 1.49 -19.05
C ILE A 141 -7.68 0.82 -18.60
N GLY A 142 -8.75 0.98 -19.39
CA GLY A 142 -10.05 0.39 -19.09
C GLY A 142 -10.82 1.12 -17.98
N MET A 143 -10.66 2.46 -17.89
CA MET A 143 -11.47 3.30 -17.01
C MET A 143 -12.75 3.72 -17.75
N SER A 144 -13.89 3.66 -17.07
CA SER A 144 -15.16 4.27 -17.52
C SER A 144 -15.13 5.79 -17.40
N GLU A 145 -16.06 6.47 -18.07
CA GLU A 145 -16.18 7.93 -17.97
C GLU A 145 -16.58 8.35 -16.55
N ALA A 146 -17.48 7.61 -15.91
CA ALA A 146 -17.79 7.79 -14.49
C ALA A 146 -16.55 7.71 -13.60
N SER A 147 -15.68 6.71 -13.80
CA SER A 147 -14.43 6.58 -13.04
C SER A 147 -13.47 7.75 -13.29
N LEU A 148 -13.36 8.25 -14.52
CA LEU A 148 -12.52 9.41 -14.82
C LEU A 148 -13.01 10.69 -14.14
N ARG A 149 -14.33 10.83 -13.93
CA ARG A 149 -14.90 11.97 -13.19
C ARG A 149 -14.82 11.82 -11.67
N LYS A 150 -15.00 10.60 -11.15
CA LYS A 150 -15.19 10.33 -9.71
C LYS A 150 -13.91 9.94 -8.97
N VAL A 151 -12.85 9.55 -9.69
CA VAL A 151 -11.62 9.00 -9.09
C VAL A 151 -10.41 9.86 -9.43
N CYS A 152 -9.66 10.26 -8.41
CA CYS A 152 -8.35 10.88 -8.59
C CYS A 152 -7.30 9.82 -8.94
N TYR A 153 -6.38 10.14 -9.85
CA TYR A 153 -5.22 9.30 -10.16
C TYR A 153 -3.97 10.09 -9.83
N VAL A 154 -3.21 9.66 -8.83
CA VAL A 154 -2.07 10.42 -8.29
C VAL A 154 -0.79 9.60 -8.34
N ALA A 155 0.27 10.17 -8.93
CA ALA A 155 1.60 9.58 -8.96
C ALA A 155 2.57 10.44 -8.15
N PHE A 156 3.16 9.87 -7.09
CA PHE A 156 4.14 10.56 -6.25
C PHE A 156 5.55 10.34 -6.78
N TRP A 157 6.26 11.43 -7.09
CA TRP A 157 7.64 11.42 -7.57
C TRP A 157 8.56 12.24 -6.68
N ASP A 158 9.86 11.98 -6.73
CA ASP A 158 10.90 12.90 -6.26
C ASP A 158 11.48 13.66 -7.45
N GLU A 159 12.30 14.67 -7.16
CA GLU A 159 12.97 15.47 -8.20
C GLU A 159 13.85 14.61 -9.11
N ILE A 160 14.46 13.55 -8.58
CA ILE A 160 15.26 12.58 -9.36
C ILE A 160 14.38 11.88 -10.40
N THR A 161 13.21 11.39 -9.99
CA THR A 161 12.26 10.72 -10.90
C THR A 161 11.70 11.71 -11.91
N LEU A 162 11.34 12.91 -11.49
CA LEU A 162 10.88 13.97 -12.38
C LEU A 162 11.90 14.26 -13.50
N ALA A 163 13.17 14.47 -13.14
CA ALA A 163 14.24 14.71 -14.10
C ALA A 163 14.47 13.50 -15.03
N ALA A 164 14.45 12.28 -14.49
CA ALA A 164 14.60 11.06 -15.28
C ALA A 164 13.47 10.89 -16.30
N GLN A 165 12.21 11.08 -15.88
CA GLN A 165 11.04 10.97 -16.76
C GLN A 165 11.04 12.07 -17.84
N ARG A 166 11.42 13.30 -17.49
CA ARG A 166 11.60 14.40 -18.46
C ARG A 166 12.63 14.08 -19.53
N SER A 167 13.75 13.45 -19.15
CA SER A 167 14.80 13.02 -20.11
C SER A 167 14.32 11.94 -21.09
N GLU A 168 13.29 11.19 -20.73
CA GLU A 168 12.64 10.18 -21.59
C GLU A 168 11.42 10.76 -22.35
N GLY A 169 11.27 12.09 -22.37
CA GLY A 169 10.19 12.78 -23.09
C GLY A 169 8.84 12.78 -22.38
N ARG A 170 8.78 12.35 -21.11
CA ARG A 170 7.55 12.42 -20.30
C ARG A 170 7.54 13.72 -19.50
N ILE A 171 6.91 14.73 -20.08
CA ILE A 171 6.84 16.09 -19.54
C ILE A 171 5.51 16.26 -18.82
N VAL A 172 5.55 16.80 -17.60
CA VAL A 172 4.35 17.21 -16.86
C VAL A 172 3.73 18.41 -17.56
N GLY A 173 2.45 18.33 -17.90
CA GLY A 173 1.71 19.45 -18.48
C GLY A 173 1.58 20.63 -17.53
N ASP A 174 1.20 21.79 -18.05
CA ASP A 174 0.98 23.00 -17.25
C ASP A 174 -0.16 22.83 -16.23
N ASP A 175 -1.04 21.85 -16.47
CA ASP A 175 -2.10 21.41 -15.55
C ASP A 175 -1.58 20.49 -14.42
N GLY A 176 -0.30 20.13 -14.43
CA GLY A 176 0.35 19.20 -13.52
C GLY A 176 0.07 17.72 -13.79
N PHE A 177 -0.44 17.37 -14.98
CA PHE A 177 -0.77 15.99 -15.33
C PHE A 177 0.19 15.39 -16.36
N ILE A 178 0.27 14.05 -16.34
CA ILE A 178 0.73 13.24 -17.47
C ILE A 178 -0.35 12.21 -17.76
N GLY A 179 -1.11 12.44 -18.83
CA GLY A 179 -2.29 11.65 -19.15
C GLY A 179 -3.30 11.73 -18.00
N LYS A 180 -3.65 10.58 -17.40
CA LYS A 180 -4.61 10.55 -16.28
C LYS A 180 -4.00 10.93 -14.93
N TRP A 181 -2.68 10.83 -14.79
CA TRP A 181 -2.00 10.98 -13.50
C TRP A 181 -1.72 12.44 -13.17
N ARG A 182 -2.22 12.95 -12.03
CA ARG A 182 -1.68 14.14 -11.36
C ARG A 182 -0.31 13.78 -10.81
N ILE A 183 0.72 14.52 -11.22
CA ILE A 183 2.09 14.30 -10.74
C ILE A 183 2.32 15.15 -9.50
N VAL A 184 2.53 14.49 -8.36
CA VAL A 184 2.85 15.15 -7.09
C VAL A 184 4.34 14.98 -6.83
N VAL A 185 5.08 16.09 -6.90
CA VAL A 185 6.52 16.10 -6.62
C VAL A 185 6.74 16.30 -5.14
N VAL A 186 7.30 15.28 -4.50
CA VAL A 186 7.61 15.24 -3.07
C VAL A 186 9.03 15.75 -2.86
N GLN A 187 9.15 16.73 -1.99
CA GLN A 187 10.42 17.31 -1.55
C GLN A 187 10.81 16.76 -0.18
N GLU A 188 12.11 16.84 0.14
CA GLU A 188 12.65 16.46 1.44
C GLU A 188 12.22 15.06 1.90
N LEU A 189 12.49 14.04 1.09
CA LEU A 189 12.15 12.66 1.44
C LEU A 189 12.76 12.26 2.79
N PRO A 190 11.98 11.67 3.71
CA PRO A 190 12.39 11.50 5.11
C PRO A 190 13.43 10.38 5.31
N PHE A 191 13.57 9.45 4.36
CA PHE A 191 14.49 8.32 4.47
C PHE A 191 15.49 8.33 3.31
N SER A 192 16.72 7.87 3.56
CA SER A 192 17.70 7.61 2.50
C SER A 192 17.31 6.41 1.62
N ASP A 193 16.60 5.41 2.18
CA ASP A 193 16.06 4.27 1.45
C ASP A 193 14.78 4.66 0.69
N GLN A 194 14.89 4.74 -0.65
CA GLN A 194 13.77 5.04 -1.54
C GLN A 194 12.64 4.01 -1.48
N ARG A 195 12.96 2.76 -1.17
CA ARG A 195 11.92 1.73 -0.96
C ARG A 195 11.09 2.04 0.28
N LEU A 196 11.71 2.58 1.32
CA LEU A 196 11.02 2.98 2.54
C LEU A 196 10.19 4.24 2.32
N ASN A 197 10.71 5.24 1.58
CA ASN A 197 9.92 6.40 1.14
C ASN A 197 8.67 5.97 0.39
N GLY A 198 8.78 4.99 -0.51
CA GLY A 198 7.65 4.43 -1.25
C GLY A 198 6.58 3.77 -0.38
N LYS A 199 6.87 3.46 0.90
CA LYS A 199 5.87 2.94 1.85
C LYS A 199 4.92 4.02 2.35
N ILE A 200 5.30 5.29 2.29
CA ILE A 200 4.48 6.41 2.72
C ILE A 200 3.20 6.49 1.87
N PRO A 201 3.25 6.71 0.54
CA PRO A 201 2.02 6.73 -0.26
C PRO A 201 1.32 5.37 -0.34
N LYS A 202 2.09 4.27 -0.24
CA LYS A 202 1.53 2.92 -0.19
C LYS A 202 0.66 2.65 1.03
N MET A 203 1.12 3.02 2.22
CA MET A 203 0.50 2.63 3.48
C MET A 203 -0.33 3.76 4.10
N LEU A 204 0.10 5.01 3.93
CA LEU A 204 -0.45 6.18 4.61
C LEU A 204 -1.36 7.02 3.71
N ALA A 205 -2.05 6.43 2.72
CA ALA A 205 -2.99 7.19 1.88
C ALA A 205 -4.09 7.89 2.70
N HIS A 206 -4.49 7.34 3.84
CA HIS A 206 -5.46 7.99 4.73
C HIS A 206 -4.90 9.25 5.42
N ARG A 207 -3.57 9.40 5.53
CA ARG A 207 -2.91 10.63 5.99
C ARG A 207 -2.75 11.64 4.85
N LEU A 208 -2.51 11.14 3.62
CA LEU A 208 -2.29 11.97 2.43
C LEU A 208 -3.59 12.51 1.82
N PHE A 209 -4.67 11.73 1.88
CA PHE A 209 -5.98 12.04 1.30
C PHE A 209 -7.02 12.07 2.41
N PRO A 210 -7.07 13.12 3.25
CA PRO A 210 -7.83 13.11 4.50
C PRO A 210 -9.35 12.96 4.31
N ASN A 211 -9.89 13.37 3.16
CA ASN A 211 -11.32 13.26 2.85
C ASN A 211 -11.68 12.03 2.00
N SER A 212 -10.67 11.27 1.53
CA SER A 212 -10.89 10.07 0.75
C SER A 212 -11.60 8.99 1.58
N LYS A 213 -12.55 8.30 0.95
CA LYS A 213 -13.25 7.14 1.52
C LYS A 213 -12.61 5.83 1.10
N TYR A 214 -12.00 5.80 -0.09
CA TYR A 214 -11.40 4.60 -0.64
C TYR A 214 -10.11 4.93 -1.39
N SER A 215 -9.13 4.05 -1.26
CA SER A 215 -7.91 4.15 -2.08
C SER A 215 -7.48 2.81 -2.65
N ILE A 216 -6.95 2.85 -3.87
CA ILE A 216 -6.28 1.75 -4.55
C ILE A 216 -4.81 2.12 -4.69
N TRP A 217 -3.93 1.35 -4.06
CA TRP A 217 -2.49 1.41 -4.31
C TRP A 217 -2.12 0.49 -5.47
N VAL A 218 -1.25 0.94 -6.36
CA VAL A 218 -0.64 0.14 -7.43
C VAL A 218 0.87 0.38 -7.45
N ASP A 219 1.67 -0.67 -7.31
CA ASP A 219 3.13 -0.56 -7.45
C ASP A 219 3.51 0.00 -8.83
N SER A 220 4.50 0.90 -8.91
CA SER A 220 4.97 1.58 -10.13
C SER A 220 5.42 0.65 -11.26
N LYS A 221 5.90 -0.55 -10.92
CA LYS A 221 6.27 -1.62 -11.88
C LYS A 221 5.07 -2.31 -12.55
N SER A 222 3.85 -1.82 -12.33
CA SER A 222 2.60 -2.42 -12.77
C SER A 222 1.68 -1.37 -13.41
N GLN A 223 1.03 -1.74 -14.50
CA GLN A 223 0.00 -0.90 -15.13
C GLN A 223 -1.38 -1.32 -14.64
N PHE A 224 -2.14 -0.38 -14.08
CA PHE A 224 -3.53 -0.63 -13.67
C PHE A 224 -4.45 -0.76 -14.88
N ARG A 225 -5.22 -1.86 -14.97
CA ARG A 225 -5.98 -2.23 -16.18
C ARG A 225 -7.45 -2.59 -15.96
N ARG A 226 -8.02 -2.15 -14.84
CA ARG A 226 -9.40 -2.41 -14.45
C ARG A 226 -10.04 -1.15 -13.90
N ASP A 227 -11.31 -0.94 -14.21
CA ASP A 227 -12.06 0.21 -13.72
C ASP A 227 -12.09 0.26 -12.18
N PRO A 228 -11.70 1.38 -11.54
CA PRO A 228 -11.55 1.47 -10.09
C PRO A 228 -12.86 1.35 -9.34
N LEU A 229 -13.99 1.87 -9.87
CA LEU A 229 -15.29 1.71 -9.25
C LEU A 229 -15.72 0.24 -9.29
N GLY A 230 -15.48 -0.44 -10.42
CA GLY A 230 -15.68 -1.88 -10.53
C GLY A 230 -14.80 -2.67 -9.56
N VAL A 231 -13.54 -2.29 -9.37
CA VAL A 231 -12.63 -2.93 -8.42
C VAL A 231 -13.12 -2.76 -6.98
N LEU A 232 -13.58 -1.56 -6.60
CA LEU A 232 -14.15 -1.30 -5.27
C LEU A 232 -15.41 -2.12 -5.04
N GLU A 233 -16.31 -2.16 -6.02
CA GLU A 233 -17.50 -3.00 -5.97
C GLU A 233 -17.12 -4.46 -5.76
N ALA A 234 -16.25 -4.97 -6.62
CA ALA A 234 -15.94 -6.39 -6.70
C ALA A 234 -15.19 -6.92 -5.48
N LEU A 235 -14.27 -6.11 -4.94
CA LEU A 235 -13.31 -6.55 -3.91
C LEU A 235 -13.63 -6.06 -2.50
N LEU A 236 -14.39 -4.96 -2.35
CA LEU A 236 -14.80 -4.43 -1.05
C LEU A 236 -16.31 -4.52 -0.84
N TRP A 237 -17.12 -3.94 -1.73
CA TRP A 237 -18.55 -3.76 -1.44
C TRP A 237 -19.33 -5.06 -1.50
N ARG A 238 -19.13 -5.86 -2.54
CA ARG A 238 -19.77 -7.17 -2.74
C ARG A 238 -19.34 -8.20 -1.70
N THR A 239 -18.10 -8.10 -1.23
CA THR A 239 -17.49 -9.02 -0.26
C THR A 239 -17.61 -8.52 1.18
N ASN A 240 -18.27 -7.37 1.40
CA ASN A 240 -18.34 -6.67 2.69
C ASN A 240 -16.97 -6.54 3.40
N SER A 241 -15.93 -6.26 2.61
CA SER A 241 -14.54 -6.15 3.07
C SER A 241 -14.11 -4.69 3.19
N VAL A 242 -13.19 -4.42 4.12
CA VAL A 242 -12.60 -3.08 4.33
C VAL A 242 -11.19 -2.96 3.76
N LEU A 243 -10.56 -4.10 3.49
CA LEU A 243 -9.24 -4.21 2.89
C LEU A 243 -9.24 -5.41 1.94
N ALA A 244 -8.67 -5.25 0.75
CA ALA A 244 -8.43 -6.33 -0.18
C ALA A 244 -6.98 -6.28 -0.67
N ILE A 245 -6.33 -7.44 -0.66
CA ILE A 245 -4.91 -7.59 -0.99
C ILE A 245 -4.64 -9.01 -1.52
N SER A 246 -3.67 -9.16 -2.41
CA SER A 246 -3.37 -10.46 -3.02
C SER A 246 -2.73 -11.40 -2.01
N GLU A 247 -3.10 -12.68 -2.07
CA GLU A 247 -2.30 -13.75 -1.46
C GLU A 247 -0.90 -13.84 -2.09
N HIS A 248 0.09 -14.27 -1.30
CA HIS A 248 1.41 -14.57 -1.83
C HIS A 248 1.38 -15.85 -2.69
N GLY A 249 1.89 -15.74 -3.92
CA GLY A 249 1.84 -16.83 -4.90
C GLY A 249 2.80 -18.02 -4.69
N ALA A 250 3.62 -18.03 -3.63
CA ALA A 250 4.69 -19.03 -3.50
C ALA A 250 4.83 -19.57 -2.07
N ARG A 251 5.14 -18.69 -1.12
CA ARG A 251 5.32 -19.06 0.29
C ARG A 251 4.04 -18.81 1.07
N SER A 252 3.96 -19.39 2.26
CA SER A 252 2.79 -19.24 3.13
C SER A 252 3.13 -18.73 4.54
N SER A 253 4.36 -18.88 5.04
CA SER A 253 4.79 -18.41 6.38
C SER A 253 5.76 -17.24 6.35
N VAL A 254 5.72 -16.40 7.39
CA VAL A 254 6.68 -15.29 7.61
C VAL A 254 8.11 -15.82 7.68
N TYR A 255 8.32 -16.95 8.34
CA TYR A 255 9.65 -17.56 8.53
C TYR A 255 10.24 -18.09 7.21
N ASP A 256 9.44 -18.70 6.34
CA ASP A 256 9.90 -19.12 5.00
C ASP A 256 10.17 -17.90 4.10
N GLU A 257 9.35 -16.85 4.22
CA GLU A 257 9.60 -15.59 3.50
C GLU A 257 10.91 -14.96 3.94
N ALA A 258 11.21 -14.92 5.23
CA ALA A 258 12.44 -14.36 5.76
C ALA A 258 13.68 -15.05 5.19
N LYS A 259 13.69 -16.39 5.15
CA LYS A 259 14.76 -17.17 4.48
C LYS A 259 14.90 -16.77 3.01
N ALA A 260 13.79 -16.63 2.30
CA ALA A 260 13.79 -16.22 0.89
C ALA A 260 14.23 -14.76 0.68
N VAL A 261 13.92 -13.86 1.62
CA VAL A 261 14.38 -12.47 1.61
C VAL A 261 15.90 -12.41 1.74
N VAL A 262 16.47 -13.12 2.70
CA VAL A 262 17.93 -13.19 2.88
C VAL A 262 18.60 -13.82 1.67
N HIS A 263 18.13 -15.00 1.23
CA HIS A 263 18.70 -15.70 0.08
C HIS A 263 18.67 -14.87 -1.22
N LYS A 264 17.65 -14.03 -1.40
CA LYS A 264 17.52 -13.13 -2.56
C LYS A 264 18.23 -11.78 -2.36
N HIS A 265 19.03 -11.62 -1.30
CA HIS A 265 19.75 -10.39 -0.97
C HIS A 265 18.84 -9.17 -0.93
N LYS A 266 17.62 -9.38 -0.40
CA LYS A 266 16.57 -8.35 -0.33
C LYS A 266 16.65 -7.54 0.97
N ALA A 267 17.21 -8.09 2.02
CA ALA A 267 17.57 -7.42 3.26
C ALA A 267 18.78 -8.18 3.83
N THR A 268 19.55 -7.56 4.72
CA THR A 268 20.69 -8.28 5.31
C THR A 268 20.19 -9.37 6.28
N PRO A 269 20.97 -10.44 6.51
CA PRO A 269 20.64 -11.44 7.51
C PRO A 269 20.33 -10.83 8.88
N GLU A 270 21.13 -9.86 9.31
CA GLU A 270 21.04 -9.21 10.62
C GLU A 270 19.74 -8.40 10.77
N GLU A 271 19.37 -7.63 9.75
CA GLU A 271 18.11 -6.88 9.74
C GLU A 271 16.89 -7.81 9.85
N VAL A 272 16.93 -8.95 9.16
CA VAL A 272 15.86 -9.96 9.19
C VAL A 272 15.82 -10.70 10.52
N GLU A 273 16.98 -11.04 11.08
CA GLU A 273 17.09 -11.71 12.38
C GLU A 273 16.53 -10.86 13.52
N VAL A 274 16.83 -9.56 13.56
CA VAL A 274 16.28 -8.64 14.57
C VAL A 274 14.74 -8.62 14.51
N GLN A 275 14.17 -8.60 13.30
CA GLN A 275 12.71 -8.62 13.12
C GLN A 275 12.09 -9.95 13.59
N LEU A 276 12.65 -11.08 13.17
CA LEU A 276 12.12 -12.39 13.50
C LEU A 276 12.26 -12.71 14.99
N THR A 277 13.38 -12.35 15.60
CA THR A 277 13.60 -12.52 17.05
C THR A 277 12.52 -11.78 17.83
N GLN A 278 12.23 -10.53 17.48
CA GLN A 278 11.14 -9.80 18.13
C GLN A 278 9.78 -10.46 17.92
N TYR A 279 9.48 -10.91 16.70
CA TYR A 279 8.20 -11.56 16.41
C TYR A 279 8.03 -12.89 17.14
N HIS A 280 9.11 -13.64 17.28
CA HIS A 280 9.15 -14.87 18.08
C HIS A 280 8.90 -14.57 19.56
N LEU A 281 9.58 -13.57 20.13
CA LEU A 281 9.36 -13.11 21.50
C LEU A 281 7.93 -12.63 21.74
N ASP A 282 7.32 -11.97 20.76
CA ASP A 282 5.92 -11.53 20.85
C ASP A 282 4.92 -12.71 20.78
N GLY A 283 5.35 -13.89 20.30
CA GLY A 283 4.57 -15.12 20.19
C GLY A 283 3.96 -15.41 18.81
N LEU A 284 4.52 -14.85 17.72
CA LEU A 284 4.03 -15.10 16.37
C LEU A 284 4.13 -16.60 16.03
N PRO A 285 3.02 -17.31 15.73
CA PRO A 285 3.06 -18.75 15.50
C PRO A 285 3.84 -19.08 14.22
N GLU A 286 4.49 -20.24 14.23
CA GLU A 286 5.19 -20.80 13.07
C GLU A 286 4.24 -21.29 11.97
N ASP A 287 2.95 -21.43 12.27
CA ASP A 287 1.97 -21.94 11.32
C ASP A 287 1.96 -21.10 10.04
N LYS A 288 1.88 -21.81 8.92
CA LYS A 288 1.95 -21.28 7.56
C LYS A 288 0.64 -20.60 7.15
N ARG A 289 -0.36 -20.53 8.03
CA ARG A 289 -1.69 -20.00 7.75
C ARG A 289 -2.24 -19.19 8.92
N PHE A 290 -2.98 -18.13 8.61
CA PHE A 290 -3.83 -17.43 9.57
C PHE A 290 -5.28 -17.63 9.16
N ASN A 291 -6.09 -18.20 10.07
CA ASN A 291 -7.52 -18.49 9.84
C ASN A 291 -7.77 -19.27 8.53
N GLY A 292 -6.95 -20.30 8.27
CA GLY A 292 -7.06 -21.15 7.08
C GLY A 292 -6.55 -20.55 5.76
N LYS A 293 -6.21 -19.26 5.70
CA LYS A 293 -5.66 -18.59 4.50
C LYS A 293 -4.14 -18.45 4.59
N LYS A 294 -3.48 -18.24 3.45
CA LYS A 294 -2.04 -17.92 3.44
C LYS A 294 -1.84 -16.63 4.24
N ALA A 295 -0.97 -16.69 5.23
CA ALA A 295 -0.62 -15.56 6.07
C ALA A 295 0.03 -14.42 5.26
N LEU A 296 0.91 -14.82 4.32
CA LEU A 296 1.64 -13.90 3.46
C LEU A 296 0.78 -13.31 2.36
N ASN A 297 1.07 -12.04 2.05
CA ASN A 297 0.47 -11.32 0.95
C ASN A 297 1.50 -10.90 -0.11
N GLU A 298 0.96 -10.46 -1.24
CA GLU A 298 1.68 -9.67 -2.22
C GLU A 298 1.02 -8.30 -2.34
N ALA A 299 1.60 -7.32 -1.66
CA ALA A 299 1.06 -5.97 -1.53
C ALA A 299 1.28 -5.07 -2.77
N SER A 300 1.35 -5.63 -4.00
CA SER A 300 1.55 -4.83 -5.22
C SER A 300 0.27 -4.14 -5.71
N VAL A 301 -0.89 -4.60 -5.24
CA VAL A 301 -2.16 -3.88 -5.30
C VAL A 301 -2.83 -3.96 -3.93
N ILE A 302 -3.27 -2.82 -3.39
CA ILE A 302 -4.02 -2.75 -2.12
C ILE A 302 -5.28 -1.93 -2.36
N VAL A 303 -6.45 -2.50 -2.11
CA VAL A 303 -7.74 -1.81 -2.21
C VAL A 303 -8.27 -1.66 -0.79
N ARG A 304 -8.60 -0.45 -0.35
CA ARG A 304 -9.00 -0.22 1.05
C ARG A 304 -10.06 0.85 1.21
N LYS A 305 -10.95 0.62 2.18
CA LYS A 305 -11.84 1.62 2.80
C LYS A 305 -11.06 2.35 3.89
N HIS A 306 -11.13 3.68 3.90
CA HIS A 306 -10.58 4.50 4.98
C HIS A 306 -11.61 4.55 6.11
N ALA A 307 -11.28 3.88 7.21
CA ALA A 307 -12.10 3.76 8.41
C ALA A 307 -11.15 3.67 9.62
N PRO A 308 -11.57 4.06 10.84
CA PRO A 308 -10.67 4.13 12.00
C PRO A 308 -9.85 2.85 12.21
N LEU A 309 -10.50 1.68 12.22
CA LEU A 309 -9.77 0.42 12.41
C LEU A 309 -8.81 0.08 11.24
N THR A 310 -9.21 0.33 9.99
CA THR A 310 -8.32 0.11 8.83
C THR A 310 -7.15 1.10 8.86
N ASN A 311 -7.37 2.35 9.25
CA ASN A 311 -6.33 3.37 9.35
C ASN A 311 -5.31 2.99 10.44
N LEU A 312 -5.79 2.57 11.63
CA LEU A 312 -4.93 2.03 12.69
C LEU A 312 -4.09 0.86 12.18
N PHE A 313 -4.70 -0.11 11.49
CA PHE A 313 -3.98 -1.25 10.92
C PHE A 313 -2.87 -0.79 9.95
N MET A 314 -3.17 0.15 9.06
CA MET A 314 -2.20 0.68 8.11
C MET A 314 -1.05 1.45 8.80
N CYS A 315 -1.33 2.19 9.88
CA CYS A 315 -0.32 2.85 10.70
C CYS A 315 0.59 1.83 11.40
N LEU A 316 0.02 0.81 12.04
CA LEU A 316 0.78 -0.26 12.70
C LEU A 316 1.68 -1.00 11.69
N TRP A 317 1.16 -1.26 10.50
CA TRP A 317 1.94 -1.89 9.43
C TRP A 317 3.10 -1.03 8.96
N PHE A 318 2.87 0.27 8.77
CA PHE A 318 3.94 1.21 8.44
C PHE A 318 5.01 1.28 9.54
N ASN A 319 4.61 1.31 10.82
CA ASN A 319 5.54 1.36 11.95
C ASN A 319 6.46 0.14 12.02
N GLU A 320 5.93 -1.06 11.79
CA GLU A 320 6.76 -2.28 11.77
C GLU A 320 7.73 -2.30 10.58
N VAL A 321 7.32 -1.74 9.44
CA VAL A 321 8.18 -1.59 8.25
C VAL A 321 9.31 -0.58 8.48
N VAL A 322 9.02 0.53 9.17
CA VAL A 322 10.03 1.51 9.57
C VAL A 322 11.00 0.92 10.58
N ARG A 323 10.47 0.29 11.65
CA ARG A 323 11.27 -0.23 12.75
C ARG A 323 12.24 -1.33 12.33
N PHE A 324 11.78 -2.24 11.46
CA PHE A 324 12.52 -3.44 11.11
C PHE A 324 13.01 -3.40 9.68
N THR A 325 12.34 -4.09 8.75
CA THR A 325 12.75 -4.18 7.34
C THR A 325 11.72 -3.53 6.43
N SER A 326 12.17 -2.97 5.31
CA SER A 326 11.26 -2.44 4.26
C SER A 326 10.49 -3.54 3.50
N ARG A 327 10.61 -4.80 3.95
CA ARG A 327 9.93 -5.99 3.42
C ARG A 327 8.59 -6.18 4.10
N ASP A 328 7.61 -5.46 3.55
CA ASP A 328 6.20 -5.44 3.98
C ASP A 328 5.53 -6.83 4.10
N GLN A 329 6.03 -7.83 3.38
CA GLN A 329 5.60 -9.23 3.47
C GLN A 329 5.88 -9.88 4.84
N LEU A 330 6.93 -9.43 5.54
CA LEU A 330 7.25 -9.94 6.88
C LEU A 330 6.36 -9.30 7.95
N SER A 331 6.06 -8.01 7.82
CA SER A 331 5.30 -7.26 8.83
C SER A 331 3.79 -7.36 8.70
N PHE A 332 3.23 -7.51 7.49
CA PHE A 332 1.77 -7.59 7.35
C PHE A 332 1.15 -8.74 8.15
N PRO A 333 1.65 -9.99 8.06
CA PRO A 333 1.01 -11.10 8.75
C PRO A 333 1.16 -10.97 10.26
N TYR A 334 2.29 -10.41 10.71
CA TYR A 334 2.50 -10.09 12.12
C TYR A 334 1.46 -9.08 12.63
N VAL A 335 1.26 -7.96 11.92
CA VAL A 335 0.29 -6.91 12.35
C VAL A 335 -1.13 -7.46 12.35
N LEU A 336 -1.49 -8.26 11.34
CA LEU A 336 -2.80 -8.90 11.26
C LEU A 336 -3.03 -9.84 12.45
N TRP A 337 -2.04 -10.69 12.75
CA TRP A 337 -2.08 -11.60 13.88
C TRP A 337 -2.10 -10.87 15.23
N ARG A 338 -1.32 -9.80 15.38
CA ARG A 338 -1.20 -9.07 16.65
C ARG A 338 -2.43 -8.23 16.96
N LEU A 339 -3.00 -7.56 15.95
CA LEU A 339 -4.17 -6.69 16.10
C LEU A 339 -5.47 -7.48 16.31
N LYS A 340 -5.63 -8.65 15.67
CA LYS A 340 -6.75 -9.62 15.81
C LYS A 340 -8.17 -9.15 15.46
N VAL A 341 -8.46 -7.86 15.54
CA VAL A 341 -9.83 -7.32 15.39
C VAL A 341 -10.21 -6.97 13.95
N LEU A 342 -9.24 -6.87 13.03
CA LEU A 342 -9.50 -6.61 11.61
C LEU A 342 -9.85 -7.91 10.89
N LYS A 343 -11.14 -8.25 10.83
CA LYS A 343 -11.62 -9.54 10.28
C LYS A 343 -12.04 -9.48 8.81
N ASN A 344 -12.57 -8.36 8.34
CA ASN A 344 -13.20 -8.24 7.01
C ASN A 344 -12.17 -7.93 5.92
N ILE A 345 -11.23 -8.85 5.71
CA ILE A 345 -10.16 -8.74 4.71
C ILE A 345 -10.39 -9.73 3.57
N ASN A 346 -10.46 -9.20 2.35
CA ASN A 346 -10.48 -9.97 1.12
C ASN A 346 -9.05 -10.28 0.65
N MET A 347 -8.52 -11.41 1.11
CA MET A 347 -7.29 -12.01 0.59
C MET A 347 -7.59 -12.70 -0.74
N PHE A 348 -7.46 -11.97 -1.86
CA PHE A 348 -7.83 -12.48 -3.20
C PHE A 348 -6.70 -13.29 -3.84
N PRO A 349 -7.02 -14.26 -4.73
CA PRO A 349 -6.01 -15.12 -5.33
C PRO A 349 -5.11 -14.38 -6.34
N VAL A 350 -3.95 -14.97 -6.64
CA VAL A 350 -2.97 -14.41 -7.58
C VAL A 350 -3.57 -14.12 -8.96
N CYS A 351 -4.54 -14.91 -9.42
CA CYS A 351 -5.21 -14.65 -10.70
C CYS A 351 -5.97 -13.32 -10.72
N THR A 352 -6.66 -12.96 -9.63
CA THR A 352 -7.32 -11.66 -9.50
C THR A 352 -6.31 -10.53 -9.58
N ARG A 353 -5.14 -10.69 -8.96
CA ARG A 353 -4.05 -9.71 -9.08
C ARG A 353 -3.58 -9.54 -10.53
N LYS A 354 -3.41 -10.64 -11.26
CA LYS A 354 -3.02 -10.64 -12.68
C LYS A 354 -4.10 -9.99 -13.56
N ASP A 355 -5.36 -10.09 -13.18
CA ASP A 355 -6.44 -9.36 -13.86
C ASP A 355 -6.40 -7.85 -13.56
N LEU A 356 -6.04 -7.44 -12.35
CA LEU A 356 -5.99 -6.03 -11.95
C LEU A 356 -4.88 -5.24 -12.64
N VAL A 357 -3.73 -5.87 -12.92
CA VAL A 357 -2.55 -5.18 -13.43
C VAL A 357 -1.79 -5.96 -14.51
N ASN A 358 -1.22 -5.25 -15.48
CA ASN A 358 -0.12 -5.79 -16.28
C ASN A 358 1.19 -5.65 -15.51
N SER A 359 1.94 -6.75 -15.36
CA SER A 359 3.26 -6.72 -14.72
C SER A 359 4.32 -6.29 -15.73
N MET A 360 4.88 -5.10 -15.56
CA MET A 360 5.89 -4.53 -16.48
C MET A 360 7.31 -4.80 -16.01
N GLY A 361 7.53 -4.84 -14.69
CA GLY A 361 8.85 -5.01 -14.08
C GLY A 361 9.56 -3.67 -13.79
N HIS A 362 10.71 -3.75 -13.13
CA HIS A 362 11.56 -2.57 -12.89
C HIS A 362 12.43 -2.32 -14.11
N ILE A 363 12.57 -1.06 -14.50
CA ILE A 363 13.38 -0.70 -15.67
C ILE A 363 14.84 -0.54 -15.22
N ARG A 364 15.05 0.10 -14.08
CA ARG A 364 16.38 0.33 -13.49
C ARG A 364 16.33 0.21 -11.96
N LYS A 365 17.49 0.05 -11.34
CA LYS A 365 17.59 0.17 -9.87
C LYS A 365 17.38 1.64 -9.48
N PRO A 366 16.56 1.95 -8.46
CA PRO A 366 16.42 3.31 -7.95
C PRO A 366 17.77 3.88 -7.49
N LYS A 367 18.01 5.16 -7.77
CA LYS A 367 19.19 5.87 -7.26
C LYS A 367 19.00 6.17 -5.77
N PRO A 368 20.01 5.88 -4.91
CA PRO A 368 19.97 6.29 -3.51
C PRO A 368 20.00 7.82 -3.42
N LEU A 369 19.44 8.38 -2.34
CA LEU A 369 19.73 9.78 -2.00
C LEU A 369 21.21 9.88 -1.63
N LEU A 370 21.95 10.78 -2.28
CA LEU A 370 23.31 11.11 -1.85
C LEU A 370 23.22 11.80 -0.49
N SER A 371 23.94 11.26 0.50
CA SER A 371 23.89 11.68 1.91
C SER A 371 24.61 12.98 2.19
#